data_AF-A0A8B7QM88-F1
#
_entry.id   AF-A0A8B7QM88-F1
#
_cell.length_a   1.000
_cell.length_b   1.000
_cell.length_c   1.000
_cell.angle_alpha   90.00
_cell.angle_beta   90.00
_cell.angle_gamma   90.00
#
_symmetry.space_group_name_H-M   'P 1'
#
loop_
_entity.id
_entity.type
_entity.pdbx_description
1 polymer ?
#
loop_
_entity_poly.entity_id
_entity_poly.type
_entity_poly.pdbx_seq_one_letter_code
_entity_poly.pdbx_strand_id
1 'polypeptide(L)'
;MCGRTSCHLPRDVLTRACAYHDRQGQQRLPEWRDPDKYYPSYNKSPQSSSPVLLSRLHFEKGADSSERIIAPMRWGLVPSWFKEDDPSKLRFNTTNCRSDTIMEKQSFKVPLGKGRRCVVLADGFYEWQRCQGTSQRQPYFIYFPQVKTEKSASIGAVSSPEDWEKVWDNWRLLTMAGIFDCWEPPEGGDSLYSFTIITVDSCKGLNDIHHRMPAILDGEEAVSKWLDFGEVSTQEALKLIHPTENITFHPVSTVVNNSRNNTLECLVPVNLLVKKELKASGSSQKMLQWLATKSPKKEGPKIPQKEESGVPLWSSQFLQKPFPTKRGRTGLLEQWLKQEKEEEPVAEEPVAKRPHSQ
;
A
#
# COMPACT_ATOMS: atom_id res chain seq x y z
N MET A 1 4.91 -3.07 -3.01
CA MET A 1 3.69 -2.83 -2.22
C MET A 1 3.97 -1.59 -1.40
N CYS A 2 2.98 -0.70 -1.27
CA CYS A 2 3.11 0.55 -0.55
C CYS A 2 3.59 0.32 0.91
N GLY A 3 4.87 0.65 1.15
CA GLY A 3 5.55 0.53 2.44
C GLY A 3 6.17 1.85 2.90
N ARG A 4 5.75 2.96 2.31
CA ARG A 4 6.10 4.32 2.72
C ARG A 4 5.03 5.31 2.25
N THR A 5 4.72 6.31 3.06
CA THR A 5 3.82 7.43 2.71
C THR A 5 4.39 8.77 3.14
N SER A 6 3.86 9.85 2.59
CA SER A 6 3.96 11.19 3.18
C SER A 6 2.66 11.51 3.91
N CYS A 7 2.75 12.12 5.09
CA CYS A 7 1.62 12.73 5.78
C CYS A 7 2.18 13.83 6.67
N HIS A 8 2.45 15.00 6.09
CA HIS A 8 3.23 16.08 6.71
C HIS A 8 2.43 17.34 7.05
N LEU A 9 1.16 17.42 6.62
CA LEU A 9 0.32 18.59 6.87
C LEU A 9 0.16 18.85 8.38
N PRO A 10 0.18 20.13 8.84
CA PRO A 10 -0.18 20.45 10.21
C PRO A 10 -1.59 19.95 10.56
N ARG A 11 -1.82 19.54 11.81
CA ARG A 11 -3.07 18.90 12.28
C ARG A 11 -4.33 19.63 11.81
N ASP A 12 -4.36 20.95 11.93
CA ASP A 12 -5.55 21.74 11.62
C ASP A 12 -5.75 21.92 10.09
N VAL A 13 -4.67 21.85 9.29
CA VAL A 13 -4.75 21.81 7.82
C VAL A 13 -5.29 20.44 7.37
N LEU A 14 -4.72 19.35 7.92
CA LEU A 14 -5.20 17.98 7.69
C LEU A 14 -6.69 17.84 8.03
N THR A 15 -7.13 18.44 9.14
CA THR A 15 -8.54 18.42 9.58
C THR A 15 -9.46 19.10 8.56
N ARG A 16 -9.08 20.29 8.05
CA ARG A 16 -9.84 20.98 7.00
C ARG A 16 -9.88 20.21 5.68
N ALA A 17 -8.78 19.56 5.31
CA ALA A 17 -8.70 18.67 4.15
C ALA A 17 -9.53 17.38 4.30
N CYS A 18 -10.08 17.10 5.49
CA CYS A 18 -11.03 16.02 5.77
C CYS A 18 -12.47 16.53 6.04
N ALA A 19 -12.80 17.76 5.66
CA ALA A 19 -14.18 18.26 5.72
C ALA A 19 -15.12 17.38 4.90
N TYR A 20 -16.29 17.07 5.45
CA TYR A 20 -17.23 16.10 4.88
C TYR A 20 -18.68 16.47 5.16
N HIS A 21 -19.61 15.72 4.57
CA HIS A 21 -21.04 15.78 4.94
C HIS A 21 -21.47 14.45 5.55
N ASP A 22 -22.22 14.50 6.65
CA ASP A 22 -22.87 13.31 7.22
C ASP A 22 -24.05 12.82 6.36
N ARG A 23 -24.72 11.74 6.77
CA ARG A 23 -25.89 11.19 6.05
C ARG A 23 -27.08 12.16 5.97
N GLN A 24 -27.13 13.19 6.81
CA GLN A 24 -28.18 14.22 6.80
C GLN A 24 -27.80 15.40 5.90
N GLY A 25 -26.61 15.39 5.31
CA GLY A 25 -26.09 16.48 4.49
C GLY A 25 -25.50 17.64 5.30
N GLN A 26 -25.27 17.48 6.61
CA GLN A 26 -24.65 18.52 7.42
C GLN A 26 -23.13 18.52 7.23
N GLN A 27 -22.56 19.68 6.89
CA GLN A 27 -21.11 19.86 6.76
C GLN A 27 -20.42 19.77 8.13
N ARG A 28 -19.35 18.98 8.21
CA ARG A 28 -18.60 18.68 9.44
C ARG A 28 -17.09 18.59 9.22
N LEU A 29 -16.37 18.67 10.33
CA LEU A 29 -14.96 18.29 10.45
C LEU A 29 -14.86 17.06 11.36
N PRO A 30 -13.95 16.11 11.13
CA PRO A 30 -13.80 14.94 11.99
C PRO A 30 -13.25 15.31 13.37
N GLU A 31 -13.81 14.73 14.43
CA GLU A 31 -13.33 14.91 15.80
C GLU A 31 -12.03 14.11 16.01
N TRP A 32 -11.05 14.70 16.70
CA TRP A 32 -9.79 14.02 17.01
C TRP A 32 -9.90 13.11 18.24
N ARG A 33 -9.34 11.91 18.14
CA ARG A 33 -8.94 11.09 19.28
C ARG A 33 -7.42 10.92 19.29
N ASP A 34 -6.83 10.97 20.48
CA ASP A 34 -5.39 10.98 20.73
C ASP A 34 -4.55 11.90 19.80
N PRO A 35 -4.90 13.21 19.67
CA PRO A 35 -4.21 14.11 18.74
C PRO A 35 -2.69 14.22 19.00
N ASP A 36 -2.24 14.04 20.24
CA ASP A 36 -0.82 14.10 20.63
C ASP A 36 0.00 12.90 20.11
N LYS A 37 -0.67 11.86 19.58
CA LYS A 37 -0.04 10.73 18.87
C LYS A 37 0.16 11.03 17.37
N TYR A 38 -0.21 12.23 16.89
CA TYR A 38 0.03 12.67 15.50
C TYR A 38 1.37 13.38 15.35
N TYR A 39 2.29 12.75 14.60
CA TYR A 39 3.58 13.32 14.24
C TYR A 39 3.68 13.45 12.71
N PRO A 40 3.55 14.68 12.16
CA PRO A 40 3.67 14.91 10.73
C PRO A 40 5.06 14.53 10.21
N SER A 41 5.12 13.88 9.04
CA SER A 41 6.38 13.57 8.38
C SER A 41 6.21 13.28 6.89
N TYR A 42 7.18 13.74 6.11
CA TYR A 42 7.30 13.47 4.68
C TYR A 42 7.57 11.98 4.36
N ASN A 43 7.93 11.17 5.35
CA ASN A 43 8.53 9.86 5.14
C ASN A 43 8.09 8.80 6.18
N LYS A 44 6.77 8.63 6.32
CA LYS A 44 6.12 7.67 7.22
C LYS A 44 6.41 6.23 6.80
N SER A 45 6.92 5.42 7.72
CA SER A 45 7.17 3.98 7.53
C SER A 45 6.21 3.12 8.36
N PRO A 46 6.17 1.79 8.14
CA PRO A 46 5.56 0.86 9.09
C PRO A 46 6.10 1.08 10.51
N GLN A 47 5.32 0.66 11.50
CA GLN A 47 5.50 0.92 12.94
C GLN A 47 5.32 2.39 13.37
N SER A 48 5.36 3.37 12.45
CA SER A 48 5.00 4.75 12.79
C SER A 48 3.49 4.94 12.91
N SER A 49 3.08 6.00 13.61
CA SER A 49 1.68 6.42 13.75
C SER A 49 1.24 7.28 12.56
N SER A 50 0.11 6.96 11.92
CA SER A 50 -0.50 7.77 10.85
C SER A 50 -1.99 8.01 11.14
N PRO A 51 -2.54 9.17 10.76
CA PRO A 51 -3.95 9.47 10.97
C PRO A 51 -4.84 8.65 10.04
N VAL A 52 -5.91 8.10 10.59
CA VAL A 52 -6.96 7.40 9.84
C VAL A 52 -8.32 7.96 10.21
N LEU A 53 -9.25 7.95 9.26
CA LEU A 53 -10.68 8.15 9.54
C LEU A 53 -11.32 6.83 9.92
N LEU A 54 -12.23 6.85 10.89
CA LEU A 54 -13.09 5.73 11.28
C LEU A 54 -14.46 6.25 11.77
N SER A 55 -15.48 5.39 11.76
CA SER A 55 -16.84 5.76 12.20
C SER A 55 -16.90 6.09 13.70
N ARG A 56 -17.65 7.13 14.08
CA ARG A 56 -17.92 7.52 15.48
C ARG A 56 -18.56 6.40 16.30
N LEU A 57 -19.35 5.53 15.66
CA LEU A 57 -19.99 4.38 16.30
C LEU A 57 -18.99 3.37 16.91
N HIS A 58 -17.71 3.41 16.54
CA HIS A 58 -16.66 2.62 17.20
C HIS A 58 -16.30 3.11 18.63
N PHE A 59 -16.61 4.36 18.97
CA PHE A 59 -16.32 4.96 20.28
C PHE A 59 -17.60 5.20 21.09
N GLU A 60 -18.70 5.53 20.44
CA GLU A 60 -19.94 5.98 21.09
C GLU A 60 -21.15 5.15 20.61
N LYS A 61 -21.75 4.38 21.53
CA LYS A 61 -22.94 3.58 21.24
C LYS A 61 -24.12 4.50 20.92
N GLY A 62 -24.76 4.29 19.77
CA GLY A 62 -25.90 5.10 19.33
C GLY A 62 -25.52 6.39 18.60
N ALA A 63 -24.22 6.66 18.37
CA ALA A 63 -23.79 7.70 17.45
C ALA A 63 -24.17 7.36 16.00
N ASP A 64 -24.40 8.39 15.18
CA ASP A 64 -24.56 8.23 13.73
C ASP A 64 -23.29 7.63 13.12
N SER A 65 -23.41 6.48 12.46
CA SER A 65 -22.23 5.77 11.92
C SER A 65 -21.60 6.44 10.69
N SER A 66 -22.25 7.46 10.12
CA SER A 66 -21.67 8.32 9.09
C SER A 66 -20.80 9.45 9.66
N GLU A 67 -20.89 9.75 10.97
CA GLU A 67 -19.96 10.67 11.61
C GLU A 67 -18.55 10.07 11.72
N ARG A 68 -17.53 10.93 11.57
CA ARG A 68 -16.14 10.52 11.40
C ARG A 68 -15.27 11.00 12.57
N ILE A 69 -14.50 10.08 13.12
CA ILE A 69 -13.35 10.36 13.99
C ILE A 69 -12.08 10.33 13.15
N ILE A 70 -11.14 11.20 13.47
CA ILE A 70 -9.75 11.11 13.01
C ILE A 70 -8.86 10.70 14.18
N ALA A 71 -8.11 9.61 14.02
CA ALA A 71 -7.27 9.04 15.08
C ALA A 71 -5.91 8.59 14.54
N PRO A 72 -4.78 8.94 15.19
CA PRO A 72 -3.48 8.37 14.88
C PRO A 72 -3.43 6.89 15.30
N MET A 73 -3.12 6.00 14.36
CA MET A 73 -2.99 4.56 14.59
C MET A 73 -1.62 4.05 14.13
N ARG A 74 -1.12 2.99 14.77
CA ARG A 74 0.13 2.32 14.37
C ARG A 74 -0.03 1.64 13.02
N TRP A 75 0.84 1.96 12.06
CA TRP A 75 0.88 1.23 10.79
C TRP A 75 1.54 -0.16 10.97
N GLY A 76 0.80 -1.21 10.69
CA GLY A 76 1.15 -2.61 10.93
C GLY A 76 0.21 -3.18 11.98
N LEU A 77 -0.80 -3.91 11.53
CA LEU A 77 -1.89 -4.40 12.36
C LEU A 77 -1.40 -5.40 13.43
N VAL A 78 -1.72 -5.02 14.66
CA VAL A 78 -1.83 -5.67 15.98
C VAL A 78 -2.99 -6.66 16.16
N PRO A 79 -2.93 -7.97 15.83
CA PRO A 79 -4.13 -8.78 15.98
C PRO A 79 -4.53 -8.88 17.45
N SER A 80 -5.81 -8.71 17.76
CA SER A 80 -6.36 -8.72 19.14
C SER A 80 -6.08 -10.01 19.94
N TRP A 81 -5.66 -11.10 19.27
CA TRP A 81 -5.26 -12.36 19.89
C TRP A 81 -3.75 -12.50 20.16
N PHE A 82 -2.94 -11.51 19.78
CA PHE A 82 -1.48 -11.52 19.98
C PHE A 82 -1.12 -11.50 21.48
N LYS A 83 -0.13 -12.31 21.88
CA LYS A 83 0.14 -12.64 23.30
C LYS A 83 1.48 -12.15 23.85
N GLU A 84 2.35 -11.58 23.02
CA GLU A 84 3.59 -10.99 23.51
C GLU A 84 3.31 -9.56 23.97
N ASP A 85 3.96 -9.14 25.06
CA ASP A 85 4.07 -7.78 25.60
C ASP A 85 4.45 -6.69 24.58
N ASP A 86 5.27 -7.01 23.56
CA ASP A 86 5.78 -6.02 22.60
C ASP A 86 5.27 -6.28 21.17
N PRO A 87 4.50 -5.33 20.57
CA PRO A 87 4.13 -5.29 19.16
C PRO A 87 5.27 -5.47 18.13
N SER A 88 6.53 -5.27 18.52
CA SER A 88 7.70 -5.52 17.67
C SER A 88 8.02 -7.01 17.49
N LYS A 89 7.61 -7.86 18.44
CA LYS A 89 7.81 -9.32 18.43
C LYS A 89 6.92 -10.06 17.41
N LEU A 90 6.00 -9.36 16.74
CA LEU A 90 5.12 -9.91 15.71
C LEU A 90 5.92 -10.39 14.48
N ARG A 91 6.00 -11.71 14.29
CA ARG A 91 6.92 -12.34 13.31
C ARG A 91 6.46 -12.30 11.85
N PHE A 92 5.28 -11.76 11.54
CA PHE A 92 4.72 -11.72 10.18
C PHE A 92 4.29 -10.30 9.80
N ASN A 93 4.40 -9.99 8.51
CA ASN A 93 4.17 -8.63 8.02
C ASN A 93 2.67 -8.33 7.88
N THR A 94 2.17 -7.37 8.66
CA THR A 94 0.79 -6.85 8.64
C THR A 94 0.69 -5.40 8.15
N THR A 95 1.74 -4.88 7.49
CA THR A 95 1.76 -3.54 6.85
C THR A 95 0.67 -3.41 5.78
N ASN A 96 0.46 -4.49 5.03
CA ASN A 96 -0.52 -4.57 3.95
C ASN A 96 -1.36 -5.85 4.05
N CYS A 97 -2.62 -5.76 3.65
CA CYS A 97 -3.49 -6.89 3.33
C CYS A 97 -3.64 -6.97 1.80
N ARG A 98 -3.79 -8.17 1.21
CA ARG A 98 -4.23 -8.30 -0.18
C ARG A 98 -5.75 -8.46 -0.22
N SER A 99 -6.42 -7.81 -1.15
CA SER A 99 -7.87 -7.92 -1.36
C SER A 99 -8.33 -9.37 -1.61
N ASP A 100 -7.57 -10.13 -2.40
CA ASP A 100 -7.86 -11.53 -2.77
C ASP A 100 -7.97 -12.49 -1.58
N THR A 101 -7.22 -12.27 -0.51
CA THR A 101 -7.06 -13.19 0.63
C THR A 101 -7.55 -12.58 1.95
N ILE A 102 -8.28 -11.46 1.88
CA ILE A 102 -8.80 -10.70 3.03
C ILE A 102 -9.81 -11.50 3.87
N MET A 103 -10.64 -12.32 3.22
CA MET A 103 -11.67 -13.16 3.87
C MET A 103 -11.17 -14.53 4.33
N GLU A 104 -9.94 -14.89 3.98
CA GLU A 104 -9.29 -16.16 4.37
C GLU A 104 -8.49 -15.99 5.67
N LYS A 105 -7.80 -14.86 5.82
CA LYS A 105 -6.84 -14.61 6.91
C LYS A 105 -7.53 -14.05 8.14
N GLN A 106 -7.50 -14.79 9.25
CA GLN A 106 -8.15 -14.41 10.51
C GLN A 106 -7.75 -13.02 11.03
N SER A 107 -6.48 -12.62 10.89
CA SER A 107 -5.97 -11.28 11.26
C SER A 107 -6.64 -10.12 10.53
N PHE A 108 -7.38 -10.37 9.44
CA PHE A 108 -8.07 -9.37 8.64
C PHE A 108 -9.59 -9.63 8.64
N LYS A 109 -10.00 -10.89 8.48
CA LYS A 109 -11.40 -11.34 8.50
C LYS A 109 -12.12 -10.96 9.81
N VAL A 110 -11.49 -11.20 10.96
CA VAL A 110 -12.10 -10.92 12.28
C VAL A 110 -12.35 -9.42 12.50
N PRO A 111 -11.36 -8.51 12.37
CA PRO A 111 -11.62 -7.08 12.50
C PRO A 111 -12.59 -6.56 11.43
N LEU A 112 -12.49 -7.02 10.17
CA LEU A 112 -13.43 -6.64 9.11
C LEU A 112 -14.88 -7.07 9.43
N GLY A 113 -15.08 -8.27 10.00
CA GLY A 113 -16.38 -8.74 10.48
C GLY A 113 -16.92 -7.98 11.70
N LYS A 114 -16.04 -7.36 12.49
CA LYS A 114 -16.39 -6.39 13.55
C LYS A 114 -16.62 -4.96 13.02
N GLY A 115 -16.69 -4.78 11.70
CA GLY A 115 -16.85 -3.48 11.06
C GLY A 115 -15.63 -2.55 11.18
N ARG A 116 -14.45 -3.03 11.63
CA ARG A 116 -13.25 -2.21 11.90
C ARG A 116 -12.55 -1.75 10.61
N ARG A 117 -13.27 -0.95 9.82
CA ARG A 117 -12.85 -0.35 8.56
C ARG A 117 -12.39 1.07 8.83
N CYS A 118 -11.29 1.48 8.20
CA CYS A 118 -10.75 2.84 8.31
C CYS A 118 -10.28 3.35 6.95
N VAL A 119 -10.15 4.67 6.81
CA VAL A 119 -9.52 5.30 5.66
C VAL A 119 -8.20 5.90 6.10
N VAL A 120 -7.09 5.32 5.64
CA VAL A 120 -5.74 5.78 5.94
C VAL A 120 -5.45 7.01 5.09
N LEU A 121 -5.08 8.10 5.76
CA LEU A 121 -4.79 9.38 5.12
C LEU A 121 -3.30 9.49 4.79
N ALA A 122 -3.00 10.04 3.62
CA ALA A 122 -1.65 10.41 3.20
C ALA A 122 -1.70 11.60 2.24
N ASP A 123 -0.61 12.35 2.13
CA ASP A 123 -0.41 13.29 1.03
C ASP A 123 -0.27 12.50 -0.29
N GLY A 124 0.42 11.36 -0.19
CA GLY A 124 0.63 10.35 -1.23
C GLY A 124 1.48 9.20 -0.69
N PHE A 125 1.74 8.18 -1.53
CA PHE A 125 2.60 7.05 -1.19
C PHE A 125 3.83 6.97 -2.07
N TYR A 126 4.88 6.30 -1.59
CA TYR A 126 6.07 6.02 -2.39
C TYR A 126 6.12 4.56 -2.82
N GLU A 127 6.65 4.33 -4.02
CA GLU A 127 6.93 3.00 -4.55
C GLU A 127 8.22 3.02 -5.40
N TRP A 128 8.92 1.89 -5.46
CA TRP A 128 10.25 1.79 -6.04
C TRP A 128 10.25 0.93 -7.31
N GLN A 129 10.31 1.59 -8.46
CA GLN A 129 10.42 0.92 -9.76
C GLN A 129 11.73 0.13 -9.86
N ARG A 130 11.64 -1.13 -10.29
CA ARG A 130 12.82 -1.94 -10.62
C ARG A 130 13.36 -1.54 -11.99
N CYS A 131 14.59 -1.05 -12.04
CA CYS A 131 15.24 -0.75 -13.31
C CYS A 131 15.83 -2.04 -13.92
N GLN A 132 15.64 -2.27 -15.22
CA GLN A 132 16.15 -3.48 -15.88
C GLN A 132 17.69 -3.54 -15.84
N GLY A 133 18.24 -4.74 -15.63
CA GLY A 133 19.69 -4.97 -15.64
C GLY A 133 20.46 -4.40 -14.43
N THR A 134 19.79 -3.92 -13.38
CA THR A 134 20.44 -3.36 -12.18
C THR A 134 19.68 -3.68 -10.89
N SER A 135 20.39 -3.62 -9.75
CA SER A 135 19.78 -3.69 -8.41
C SER A 135 19.22 -2.35 -7.94
N GLN A 136 19.59 -1.24 -8.60
CA GLN A 136 19.07 0.10 -8.35
C GLN A 136 17.56 0.16 -8.58
N ARG A 137 16.87 1.03 -7.83
CA ARG A 137 15.44 1.29 -7.99
C ARG A 137 15.16 2.78 -7.96
N GLN A 138 14.31 3.24 -8.88
CA GLN A 138 13.85 4.63 -8.91
C GLN A 138 12.64 4.80 -7.97
N PRO A 139 12.72 5.64 -6.93
CA PRO A 139 11.54 6.00 -6.14
C PRO A 139 10.62 6.95 -6.93
N TYR A 140 9.32 6.73 -6.79
CA TYR A 140 8.25 7.59 -7.26
C TYR A 140 7.38 8.02 -6.09
N PHE A 141 6.87 9.24 -6.13
CA PHE A 141 5.77 9.70 -5.27
C PHE A 141 4.47 9.67 -6.08
N ILE A 142 3.43 9.05 -5.52
CA ILE A 142 2.17 8.70 -6.20
C ILE A 142 1.00 9.23 -5.36
N TYR A 143 0.10 9.99 -5.99
CA TYR A 143 -0.92 10.80 -5.31
C TYR A 143 -2.14 11.02 -6.24
N PHE A 144 -3.25 11.53 -5.72
CA PHE A 144 -4.37 11.96 -6.56
C PHE A 144 -3.96 13.14 -7.46
N PRO A 145 -4.51 13.29 -8.67
CA PRO A 145 -4.42 14.53 -9.43
C PRO A 145 -4.94 15.70 -8.59
N GLN A 146 -4.16 16.77 -8.54
CA GLN A 146 -4.44 17.96 -7.73
C GLN A 146 -5.10 19.05 -8.58
N VAL A 147 -5.95 19.88 -7.95
CA VAL A 147 -6.64 20.98 -8.64
C VAL A 147 -5.62 22.02 -9.09
N LYS A 148 -5.56 22.29 -10.39
CA LYS A 148 -4.76 23.38 -10.94
C LYS A 148 -5.50 24.69 -10.73
N THR A 149 -5.10 25.49 -9.75
CA THR A 149 -5.50 26.90 -9.67
C THR A 149 -5.05 27.64 -10.93
N GLU A 150 -5.88 28.52 -11.48
CA GLU A 150 -5.66 29.15 -12.80
C GLU A 150 -4.31 29.89 -12.91
N LYS A 151 -3.80 30.44 -11.80
CA LYS A 151 -2.48 31.08 -11.72
C LYS A 151 -1.29 30.13 -11.89
N SER A 152 -1.50 28.81 -11.80
CA SER A 152 -0.48 27.78 -12.02
C SER A 152 -0.45 27.26 -13.46
N ALA A 153 -1.38 27.69 -14.33
CA ALA A 153 -1.47 27.20 -15.72
C ALA A 153 -0.28 27.63 -16.60
N SER A 154 0.45 28.69 -16.22
CA SER A 154 1.68 29.15 -16.86
C SER A 154 2.97 28.52 -16.28
N ILE A 155 2.87 27.73 -15.20
CA ILE A 155 4.03 27.24 -14.45
C ILE A 155 4.49 25.90 -15.05
N GLY A 156 5.15 25.99 -16.21
CA GLY A 156 6.14 25.00 -16.61
C GLY A 156 7.34 25.09 -15.66
N ALA A 157 7.51 24.08 -14.81
CA ALA A 157 8.42 24.04 -13.66
C ALA A 157 8.06 25.02 -12.52
N VAL A 158 7.63 24.44 -11.38
CA VAL A 158 7.50 25.15 -10.10
C VAL A 158 8.86 25.73 -9.75
N SER A 159 8.93 27.07 -9.73
CA SER A 159 10.20 27.82 -9.75
C SER A 159 10.44 28.65 -8.49
N SER A 160 9.48 28.71 -7.56
CA SER A 160 9.66 29.33 -6.24
C SER A 160 9.20 28.41 -5.09
N PRO A 161 9.82 28.50 -3.89
CA PRO A 161 9.31 27.83 -2.68
C PRO A 161 7.93 28.33 -2.24
N GLU A 162 7.61 29.60 -2.51
CA GLU A 162 6.35 30.26 -2.12
C GLU A 162 5.12 29.74 -2.87
N ASP A 163 5.33 29.08 -4.02
CA ASP A 163 4.28 28.36 -4.74
C ASP A 163 3.97 27.00 -4.10
N TRP A 164 4.92 26.42 -3.36
CA TRP A 164 4.78 25.10 -2.76
C TRP A 164 3.87 25.13 -1.52
N GLU A 165 3.94 26.16 -0.69
CA GLU A 165 3.07 26.30 0.50
C GLU A 165 1.59 26.36 0.11
N LYS A 166 1.25 27.14 -0.93
CA LYS A 166 -0.14 27.32 -1.43
C LYS A 166 -0.74 26.04 -2.02
N VAL A 167 0.10 25.11 -2.48
CA VAL A 167 -0.34 23.80 -2.98
C VAL A 167 -0.87 22.92 -1.85
N TRP A 168 -0.37 23.08 -0.62
CA TRP A 168 -0.78 22.26 0.53
C TRP A 168 -2.09 22.69 1.19
N ASP A 169 -2.46 23.97 1.10
CA ASP A 169 -3.74 24.47 1.63
C ASP A 169 -4.97 23.80 1.00
N ASN A 170 -4.86 23.38 -0.26
CA ASN A 170 -5.94 22.76 -1.04
C ASN A 170 -5.57 21.34 -1.52
N TRP A 171 -4.63 20.67 -0.83
CA TRP A 171 -4.18 19.35 -1.24
C TRP A 171 -5.27 18.28 -1.06
N ARG A 172 -5.61 17.60 -2.15
CA ARG A 172 -6.48 16.42 -2.13
C ARG A 172 -5.69 15.24 -1.56
N LEU A 173 -5.90 14.98 -0.27
CA LEU A 173 -5.36 13.83 0.45
C LEU A 173 -5.72 12.50 -0.24
N LEU A 174 -4.75 11.59 -0.27
CA LEU A 174 -4.95 10.22 -0.70
C LEU A 174 -5.67 9.43 0.40
N THR A 175 -6.80 8.84 0.02
CA THR A 175 -7.71 8.07 0.88
C THR A 175 -7.58 6.57 0.58
N MET A 176 -6.88 5.83 1.42
CA MET A 176 -6.63 4.40 1.21
C MET A 176 -7.49 3.53 2.13
N ALA A 177 -8.15 2.51 1.59
CA ALA A 177 -8.93 1.55 2.39
C ALA A 177 -8.01 0.75 3.31
N GLY A 178 -8.30 0.79 4.61
CA GLY A 178 -7.61 0.04 5.64
C GLY A 178 -8.55 -0.76 6.54
N ILE A 179 -7.99 -1.78 7.19
CA ILE A 179 -8.62 -2.48 8.31
C ILE A 179 -7.81 -2.14 9.55
N PHE A 180 -8.47 -1.88 10.68
CA PHE A 180 -7.80 -1.72 11.97
C PHE A 180 -8.17 -2.85 12.93
N ASP A 181 -7.29 -3.12 13.89
CA ASP A 181 -7.60 -3.94 15.04
C ASP A 181 -7.15 -3.22 16.32
N CYS A 182 -7.73 -3.63 17.44
CA CYS A 182 -7.46 -3.09 18.77
C CYS A 182 -6.92 -4.21 19.63
N TRP A 183 -5.71 -4.04 20.15
CA TRP A 183 -4.98 -5.01 20.96
C TRP A 183 -4.68 -4.44 22.34
N GLU A 184 -4.88 -5.24 23.38
CA GLU A 184 -4.63 -4.86 24.78
C GLU A 184 -3.34 -5.56 25.25
N PRO A 185 -2.37 -4.83 25.83
CA PRO A 185 -1.14 -5.44 26.34
C PRO A 185 -1.43 -6.46 27.46
N PRO A 186 -0.91 -7.70 27.39
CA PRO A 186 -1.12 -8.72 28.43
C PRO A 186 -0.65 -8.32 29.83
N GLU A 187 0.36 -7.46 29.93
CA GLU A 187 0.89 -6.93 31.19
C GLU A 187 0.16 -5.66 31.67
N GLY A 188 -0.86 -5.20 30.92
CA GLY A 188 -1.59 -3.96 31.15
C GLY A 188 -1.00 -2.75 30.42
N GLY A 189 -1.84 -1.74 30.20
CA GLY A 189 -1.50 -0.52 29.47
C GLY A 189 -2.63 -0.05 28.56
N ASP A 190 -2.40 1.04 27.82
CA ASP A 190 -3.37 1.57 26.85
C ASP A 190 -3.60 0.59 25.70
N SER A 191 -4.85 0.48 25.25
CA SER A 191 -5.20 -0.30 24.06
C SER A 191 -4.53 0.27 22.79
N LEU A 192 -3.84 -0.57 22.05
CA LEU A 192 -3.17 -0.22 20.80
C LEU A 192 -4.11 -0.34 19.61
N TYR A 193 -4.47 0.80 19.03
CA TYR A 193 -5.12 0.85 17.72
C TYR A 193 -4.06 0.79 16.62
N SER A 194 -4.24 -0.14 15.68
CA SER A 194 -3.27 -0.41 14.63
C SER A 194 -3.93 -0.88 13.34
N PHE A 195 -3.36 -0.53 12.19
CA PHE A 195 -4.01 -0.72 10.89
C PHE A 195 -3.14 -1.41 9.85
N THR A 196 -3.79 -1.96 8.82
CA THR A 196 -3.18 -2.49 7.60
C THR A 196 -3.79 -1.82 6.38
N ILE A 197 -2.98 -1.54 5.35
CA ILE A 197 -3.47 -0.98 4.08
C ILE A 197 -3.89 -2.11 3.15
N ILE A 198 -5.13 -2.09 2.66
CA ILE A 198 -5.58 -3.05 1.65
C ILE A 198 -4.87 -2.73 0.33
N THR A 199 -4.41 -3.77 -0.37
CA THR A 199 -3.77 -3.68 -1.69
C THR A 199 -4.57 -4.45 -2.73
N VAL A 200 -4.51 -3.93 -3.95
CA VAL A 200 -5.07 -4.48 -5.18
C VAL A 200 -3.97 -4.59 -6.23
N ASP A 201 -4.26 -5.18 -7.38
CA ASP A 201 -3.35 -5.13 -8.52
C ASP A 201 -3.22 -3.70 -9.04
N SER A 202 -2.08 -3.35 -9.63
CA SER A 202 -1.87 -2.02 -10.17
C SER A 202 -2.74 -1.76 -11.39
N CYS A 203 -3.26 -0.53 -11.48
CA CYS A 203 -3.81 0.03 -12.70
C CYS A 203 -2.77 0.09 -13.84
N LYS A 204 -3.22 0.38 -15.07
CA LYS A 204 -2.31 0.43 -16.22
C LYS A 204 -1.20 1.47 -16.05
N GLY A 205 -1.53 2.65 -15.52
CA GLY A 205 -0.57 3.73 -15.32
C GLY A 205 0.55 3.43 -14.32
N LEU A 206 0.34 2.51 -13.37
CA LEU A 206 1.32 2.19 -12.31
C LEU A 206 2.04 0.85 -12.51
N ASN A 207 1.60 0.02 -13.46
CA ASN A 207 2.10 -1.35 -13.63
C ASN A 207 3.62 -1.42 -13.91
N ASP A 208 4.15 -0.46 -14.67
CA ASP A 208 5.59 -0.34 -14.95
C ASP A 208 6.42 0.06 -13.73
N ILE A 209 5.81 0.70 -12.72
CA ILE A 209 6.44 1.00 -11.43
C ILE A 209 6.37 -0.22 -10.53
N HIS A 210 5.16 -0.75 -10.28
CA HIS A 210 4.96 -1.92 -9.44
C HIS A 210 3.58 -2.58 -9.68
N HIS A 211 3.55 -3.90 -9.82
CA HIS A 211 2.37 -4.76 -10.02
C HIS A 211 1.23 -4.73 -8.94
N ARG A 212 1.29 -3.81 -7.97
CA ARG A 212 0.34 -3.69 -6.83
C ARG A 212 0.27 -2.25 -6.39
N MET A 213 -0.91 -1.79 -6.00
CA MET A 213 -1.18 -0.46 -5.45
C MET A 213 -2.06 -0.56 -4.18
N PRO A 214 -2.17 0.51 -3.37
CA PRO A 214 -3.21 0.59 -2.35
C PRO A 214 -4.61 0.51 -2.99
N ALA A 215 -5.58 -0.04 -2.28
CA ALA A 215 -6.99 0.17 -2.60
C ALA A 215 -7.34 1.62 -2.25
N ILE A 216 -7.60 2.46 -3.26
CA ILE A 216 -7.85 3.89 -3.10
C ILE A 216 -9.36 4.14 -3.21
N LEU A 217 -9.92 4.85 -2.25
CA LEU A 217 -11.33 5.21 -2.18
C LEU A 217 -11.52 6.61 -2.77
N ASP A 218 -11.81 6.65 -4.07
CA ASP A 218 -11.89 7.89 -4.83
C ASP A 218 -13.24 8.61 -4.60
N GLY A 219 -13.22 9.63 -3.74
CA GLY A 219 -14.36 10.51 -3.47
C GLY A 219 -15.20 10.14 -2.25
N GLU A 220 -16.03 11.10 -1.83
CA GLU A 220 -16.76 11.04 -0.56
C GLU A 220 -17.77 9.88 -0.47
N GLU A 221 -18.37 9.46 -1.58
CA GLU A 221 -19.29 8.31 -1.57
C GLU A 221 -18.57 7.00 -1.21
N ALA A 222 -17.41 6.76 -1.80
CA ALA A 222 -16.60 5.58 -1.52
C ALA A 222 -16.04 5.61 -0.09
N VAL A 223 -15.58 6.78 0.37
CA VAL A 223 -15.12 7.01 1.75
C VAL A 223 -16.25 6.78 2.76
N SER A 224 -17.42 7.40 2.58
CA SER A 224 -18.58 7.22 3.47
C SER A 224 -19.04 5.77 3.52
N LYS A 225 -19.24 5.09 2.38
CA LYS A 225 -19.65 3.68 2.37
C LYS A 225 -18.62 2.75 3.01
N TRP A 226 -17.33 3.03 2.85
CA TRP A 226 -16.28 2.26 3.52
C TRP A 226 -16.25 2.51 5.04
N LEU A 227 -16.50 3.73 5.51
CA LEU A 227 -16.50 4.04 6.94
C LEU A 227 -17.77 3.58 7.67
N ASP A 228 -18.94 3.68 7.03
CA ASP A 228 -20.23 3.40 7.66
C ASP A 228 -20.51 1.89 7.77
N PHE A 229 -19.94 1.27 8.81
CA PHE A 229 -20.17 -0.14 9.11
C PHE A 229 -21.54 -0.43 9.76
N GLY A 230 -22.30 0.61 10.13
CA GLY A 230 -23.66 0.48 10.65
C GLY A 230 -24.64 0.13 9.52
N GLU A 231 -24.54 0.83 8.39
CA GLU A 231 -25.45 0.62 7.24
C GLU A 231 -24.83 -0.24 6.13
N VAL A 232 -23.51 -0.19 5.93
CA VAL A 232 -22.86 -0.87 4.80
C VAL A 232 -22.21 -2.18 5.25
N SER A 233 -22.80 -3.29 4.81
CA SER A 233 -22.30 -4.64 5.06
C SER A 233 -20.89 -4.85 4.51
N THR A 234 -20.17 -5.83 5.06
CA THR A 234 -18.82 -6.20 4.57
C THR A 234 -18.83 -6.59 3.09
N GLN A 235 -19.89 -7.23 2.59
CA GLN A 235 -19.99 -7.62 1.18
C GLN A 235 -20.09 -6.40 0.26
N GLU A 236 -20.91 -5.41 0.62
CA GLU A 236 -21.03 -4.17 -0.15
C GLU A 236 -19.76 -3.32 -0.05
N ALA A 237 -19.16 -3.21 1.14
CA ALA A 237 -17.91 -2.49 1.35
C ALA A 237 -16.75 -3.08 0.52
N LEU A 238 -16.68 -4.41 0.37
CA LEU A 238 -15.65 -5.06 -0.44
C LEU A 238 -15.79 -4.80 -1.95
N LYS A 239 -16.98 -4.42 -2.45
CA LYS A 239 -17.15 -4.01 -3.87
C LYS A 239 -16.38 -2.73 -4.21
N LEU A 240 -16.03 -1.91 -3.21
CA LEU A 240 -15.23 -0.69 -3.35
C LEU A 240 -13.72 -0.98 -3.51
N ILE A 241 -13.29 -2.24 -3.35
CA ILE A 241 -11.88 -2.63 -3.29
C ILE A 241 -11.40 -3.12 -4.66
N HIS A 242 -11.09 -2.16 -5.53
CA HIS A 242 -10.56 -2.40 -6.88
C HIS A 242 -9.44 -1.40 -7.23
N PRO A 243 -8.68 -1.62 -8.31
CA PRO A 243 -7.72 -0.64 -8.83
C PRO A 243 -8.44 0.65 -9.27
N THR A 244 -7.74 1.79 -9.24
CA THR A 244 -8.22 3.05 -9.83
C THR A 244 -7.19 3.60 -10.81
N GLU A 245 -7.65 4.22 -11.90
CA GLU A 245 -6.81 4.94 -12.86
C GLU A 245 -6.70 6.45 -12.49
N ASN A 246 -7.44 6.96 -11.49
CA ASN A 246 -7.41 8.36 -11.08
C ASN A 246 -6.22 8.64 -10.13
N ILE A 247 -5.00 8.51 -10.64
CA ILE A 247 -3.75 8.69 -9.92
C ILE A 247 -2.72 9.36 -10.83
N THR A 248 -1.79 10.07 -10.23
CA THR A 248 -0.63 10.66 -10.92
C THR A 248 0.63 10.46 -10.08
N PHE A 249 1.79 10.65 -10.69
CA PHE A 249 3.06 10.40 -10.05
C PHE A 249 4.20 11.18 -10.70
N HIS A 250 5.28 11.35 -9.95
CA HIS A 250 6.56 11.83 -10.47
C HIS A 250 7.72 11.11 -9.79
N PRO A 251 8.87 10.96 -10.46
CA PRO A 251 10.08 10.43 -9.84
C PRO A 251 10.62 11.41 -8.80
N VAL A 252 11.18 10.89 -7.71
CA VAL A 252 11.74 11.68 -6.60
C VAL A 252 13.20 11.32 -6.32
N SER A 253 13.83 12.06 -5.41
CA SER A 253 15.22 11.82 -4.98
C SER A 253 15.37 10.52 -4.18
N THR A 254 16.56 9.92 -4.21
CA THR A 254 16.91 8.77 -3.35
C THR A 254 16.99 9.12 -1.86
N VAL A 255 16.88 10.40 -1.49
CA VAL A 255 16.74 10.89 -0.10
C VAL A 255 15.62 10.14 0.65
N VAL A 256 14.50 9.82 -0.02
CA VAL A 256 13.39 9.09 0.61
C VAL A 256 13.77 7.66 1.05
N ASN A 257 14.81 7.04 0.48
CA ASN A 257 15.16 5.63 0.76
C ASN A 257 15.39 5.38 2.25
N ASN A 258 16.11 6.30 2.93
CA ASN A 258 16.31 6.28 4.38
C ASN A 258 15.08 6.87 5.09
N SER A 259 14.35 6.06 5.85
CA SER A 259 13.13 6.50 6.57
C SER A 259 13.40 7.54 7.68
N ARG A 260 14.65 7.75 8.09
CA ARG A 260 15.02 8.82 9.03
C ARG A 260 15.02 10.21 8.40
N ASN A 261 15.05 10.30 7.07
CA ASN A 261 15.02 11.58 6.36
C ASN A 261 13.56 12.09 6.34
N ASN A 262 13.26 13.07 7.20
CA ASN A 262 11.97 13.77 7.23
C ASN A 262 12.15 15.19 6.68
N THR A 263 12.18 15.30 5.36
CA THR A 263 12.50 16.55 4.65
C THR A 263 11.65 16.68 3.39
N LEU A 264 11.34 17.91 2.99
CA LEU A 264 10.60 18.21 1.76
C LEU A 264 11.19 17.52 0.52
N GLU A 265 12.53 17.44 0.43
CA GLU A 265 13.27 16.73 -0.63
C GLU A 265 12.83 15.26 -0.88
N CYS A 266 12.13 14.62 0.07
CA CYS A 266 11.60 13.27 -0.13
C CYS A 266 10.54 13.20 -1.24
N LEU A 267 9.78 14.26 -1.46
CA LEU A 267 8.68 14.33 -2.44
C LEU A 267 8.83 15.43 -3.50
N VAL A 268 9.99 16.08 -3.59
CA VAL A 268 10.26 17.04 -4.68
C VAL A 268 10.54 16.27 -5.98
N PRO A 269 9.89 16.63 -7.11
CA PRO A 269 10.14 16.00 -8.42
C PRO A 269 11.61 16.13 -8.87
N VAL A 270 12.16 15.06 -9.47
CA VAL A 270 13.51 15.08 -10.07
C VAL A 270 13.51 14.81 -11.56
N ASN A 271 14.40 15.47 -12.31
CA ASN A 271 14.55 15.23 -13.74
C ASN A 271 15.45 14.02 -14.01
N LEU A 272 14.85 12.90 -14.43
CA LEU A 272 15.56 11.65 -14.77
C LEU A 272 16.56 11.79 -15.94
N LEU A 273 16.42 12.85 -16.76
CA LEU A 273 17.33 13.12 -17.88
C LEU A 273 18.73 13.55 -17.42
N VAL A 274 18.93 13.93 -16.16
CA VAL A 274 20.26 14.17 -15.60
C VAL A 274 20.89 12.84 -15.20
N LYS A 275 21.31 12.05 -16.20
CA LYS A 275 22.46 11.15 -16.03
C LYS A 275 23.67 12.02 -15.75
N LYS A 276 23.86 12.38 -14.49
CA LYS A 276 25.08 13.02 -14.01
C LYS A 276 26.21 12.05 -14.33
N GLU A 277 27.05 12.40 -15.30
CA GLU A 277 28.30 11.67 -15.51
C GLU A 277 29.02 11.62 -14.18
N LEU A 278 29.16 10.40 -13.64
CA LEU A 278 29.88 10.18 -12.40
C LEU A 278 31.35 10.46 -12.69
N LYS A 279 31.76 11.73 -12.53
CA LYS A 279 33.18 12.08 -12.38
C LYS A 279 33.74 11.16 -11.31
N ALA A 280 34.65 10.29 -11.73
CA ALA A 280 35.16 9.20 -10.90
C ALA A 280 35.65 9.75 -9.56
N SER A 281 35.04 9.29 -8.46
CA SER A 281 35.56 9.56 -7.13
C SER A 281 36.95 8.95 -7.01
N GLY A 282 37.92 9.68 -6.45
CA GLY A 282 39.35 9.32 -6.44
C GLY A 282 39.70 7.98 -5.76
N SER A 283 38.73 7.31 -5.12
CA SER A 283 38.88 5.93 -4.64
C SER A 283 38.99 4.89 -5.77
N SER A 284 38.33 5.10 -6.92
CA SER A 284 38.39 4.14 -8.04
C SER A 284 39.73 4.16 -8.79
N GLN A 285 40.37 5.33 -8.88
CA GLN A 285 41.72 5.45 -9.46
C GLN A 285 42.78 4.71 -8.63
N LYS A 286 42.71 4.77 -7.30
CA LYS A 286 43.64 4.04 -6.41
C LYS A 286 43.52 2.53 -6.54
N MET A 287 42.30 2.01 -6.73
CA MET A 287 42.05 0.58 -6.99
C MET A 287 42.67 0.12 -8.31
N LEU A 288 42.52 0.92 -9.38
CA LEU A 288 43.11 0.64 -10.69
C LEU A 288 44.65 0.72 -10.67
N GLN A 289 45.21 1.66 -9.90
CA GLN A 289 46.65 1.82 -9.77
C GLN A 289 47.31 0.65 -9.00
N TRP A 290 46.62 0.07 -8.00
CA TRP A 290 47.06 -1.13 -7.29
C TRP A 290 47.05 -2.39 -8.17
N LEU A 291 46.04 -2.53 -9.05
CA LEU A 291 45.98 -3.64 -10.03
C LEU A 291 47.04 -3.54 -11.13
N ALA A 292 47.59 -2.35 -11.37
CA ALA A 292 48.61 -2.11 -12.41
C ALA A 292 50.04 -2.50 -11.97
N THR A 293 50.33 -2.56 -10.67
CA THR A 293 51.65 -2.93 -10.14
C THR A 293 51.85 -4.45 -10.11
N LYS A 294 52.49 -4.98 -11.17
CA LYS A 294 52.86 -6.40 -11.29
C LYS A 294 53.95 -6.83 -10.31
N SER A 295 53.79 -8.03 -9.74
CA SER A 295 54.89 -8.77 -9.10
C SER A 295 55.94 -9.25 -10.12
N PRO A 296 57.22 -9.48 -9.73
CA PRO A 296 58.31 -9.70 -10.69
C PRO A 296 58.41 -11.14 -11.23
N LYS A 297 58.99 -11.28 -12.43
CA LYS A 297 59.43 -12.56 -12.99
C LYS A 297 60.67 -13.11 -12.26
N LYS A 298 60.81 -14.44 -12.23
CA LYS A 298 62.11 -15.15 -12.18
C LYS A 298 62.14 -16.19 -13.30
N GLU A 299 63.29 -16.36 -13.93
CA GLU A 299 63.52 -17.33 -15.01
C GLU A 299 63.99 -18.69 -14.45
N GLY A 300 63.94 -19.75 -15.28
CA GLY A 300 64.17 -21.16 -14.91
C GLY A 300 65.65 -21.57 -14.80
N PRO A 301 66.09 -22.81 -15.15
CA PRO A 301 65.45 -23.74 -16.12
C PRO A 301 65.53 -25.28 -15.85
N LYS A 302 64.85 -26.06 -16.73
CA LYS A 302 65.14 -27.41 -17.30
C LYS A 302 64.01 -28.46 -17.22
N ILE A 303 63.98 -29.31 -18.27
CA ILE A 303 62.94 -30.28 -18.66
C ILE A 303 63.58 -31.70 -18.63
N PRO A 304 62.90 -32.77 -18.15
CA PRO A 304 62.19 -33.76 -19.01
C PRO A 304 60.88 -34.31 -18.36
N GLN A 305 60.01 -35.14 -18.97
CA GLN A 305 59.56 -35.42 -20.35
C GLN A 305 58.27 -36.30 -20.27
N LYS A 306 57.35 -36.21 -21.27
CA LYS A 306 56.22 -37.15 -21.53
C LYS A 306 55.15 -37.26 -20.40
N GLU A 307 53.90 -37.75 -20.62
CA GLU A 307 53.27 -38.37 -21.79
C GLU A 307 51.75 -38.02 -21.93
N GLU A 308 51.08 -38.64 -22.89
CA GLU A 308 49.80 -38.32 -23.54
C GLU A 308 48.50 -38.35 -22.71
N SER A 309 47.55 -37.46 -23.08
CA SER A 309 46.15 -37.78 -23.45
C SER A 309 45.44 -36.46 -23.83
N GLY A 310 44.52 -36.35 -24.78
CA GLY A 310 43.92 -37.33 -25.70
C GLY A 310 42.61 -36.72 -26.20
N VAL A 311 42.58 -36.20 -27.44
CA VAL A 311 41.39 -35.57 -28.05
C VAL A 311 41.34 -36.00 -29.52
N PRO A 312 40.15 -36.37 -30.03
CA PRO A 312 39.66 -35.60 -31.17
C PRO A 312 38.15 -35.29 -31.10
N LEU A 313 37.76 -34.31 -31.93
CA LEU A 313 36.40 -33.82 -32.12
C LEU A 313 35.47 -34.88 -32.73
N TRP A 314 34.16 -34.79 -32.42
CA TRP A 314 33.12 -34.96 -33.45
C TRP A 314 31.92 -34.01 -33.20
N SER A 315 31.12 -33.85 -34.23
CA SER A 315 30.13 -32.79 -34.46
C SER A 315 28.80 -32.89 -33.70
N SER A 316 28.04 -31.80 -33.80
CA SER A 316 26.58 -31.76 -33.74
C SER A 316 25.88 -32.91 -34.47
N GLN A 317 24.81 -33.49 -33.88
CA GLN A 317 23.41 -33.31 -34.31
C GLN A 317 22.43 -34.16 -33.47
N PHE A 318 21.15 -33.79 -33.53
CA PHE A 318 19.94 -34.51 -33.06
C PHE A 318 19.74 -34.79 -31.54
N LEU A 319 18.69 -34.15 -30.99
CA LEU A 319 17.38 -34.81 -30.90
C LEU A 319 16.24 -33.77 -30.74
N GLN A 320 15.23 -33.86 -31.61
CA GLN A 320 13.93 -33.19 -31.42
C GLN A 320 12.95 -34.13 -30.69
N LYS A 321 12.11 -33.60 -29.80
CA LYS A 321 10.62 -33.64 -29.85
C LYS A 321 9.99 -33.11 -28.54
N PRO A 322 8.67 -32.76 -28.52
CA PRO A 322 8.22 -31.56 -27.77
C PRO A 322 7.03 -31.81 -26.79
N PHE A 323 6.41 -30.70 -26.37
CA PHE A 323 5.10 -30.52 -25.68
C PHE A 323 5.13 -30.50 -24.13
N PRO A 324 4.11 -29.87 -23.46
CA PRO A 324 2.89 -29.26 -24.02
C PRO A 324 2.68 -27.75 -23.72
N THR A 325 1.76 -27.18 -24.50
CA THR A 325 1.13 -25.87 -24.26
C THR A 325 0.25 -25.89 -23.01
N LYS A 326 0.31 -24.84 -22.18
CA LYS A 326 -0.68 -24.63 -21.11
C LYS A 326 -1.94 -23.98 -21.70
N ARG A 327 -3.05 -24.70 -21.61
CA ARG A 327 -4.40 -24.17 -21.87
C ARG A 327 -4.70 -23.00 -20.91
N GLY A 328 -5.40 -21.99 -21.41
CA GLY A 328 -5.99 -20.96 -20.55
C GLY A 328 -7.11 -21.53 -19.67
N ARG A 329 -7.39 -20.83 -18.57
CA ARG A 329 -8.58 -21.06 -17.74
C ARG A 329 -9.16 -19.71 -17.30
N THR A 330 -9.79 -19.03 -18.25
CA THR A 330 -11.00 -18.25 -17.94
C THR A 330 -12.11 -19.21 -17.50
N GLY A 331 -13.12 -18.71 -16.79
CA GLY A 331 -14.26 -19.53 -16.35
C GLY A 331 -14.04 -20.25 -15.00
N LEU A 332 -14.06 -19.46 -13.92
CA LEU A 332 -14.34 -19.96 -12.56
C LEU A 332 -15.22 -18.95 -11.80
N LEU A 333 -15.05 -17.65 -12.07
CA LEU A 333 -15.94 -16.56 -11.62
C LEU A 333 -17.36 -16.67 -12.24
N GLU A 334 -17.45 -16.98 -13.54
CA GLU A 334 -18.74 -17.12 -14.26
C GLU A 334 -19.46 -18.44 -13.95
N GLN A 335 -18.77 -19.43 -13.39
CA GLN A 335 -19.35 -20.75 -13.10
C GLN A 335 -20.11 -20.75 -11.76
N TRP A 336 -19.70 -19.91 -10.80
CA TRP A 336 -20.45 -19.66 -9.56
C TRP A 336 -21.66 -18.74 -9.78
N LEU A 337 -21.57 -17.74 -10.65
CA LEU A 337 -22.66 -16.82 -10.99
C LEU A 337 -23.87 -17.47 -11.71
N LYS A 338 -23.82 -18.78 -11.96
CA LYS A 338 -24.91 -19.56 -12.59
C LYS A 338 -25.53 -20.63 -11.70
N GLN A 339 -25.07 -20.81 -10.46
CA GLN A 339 -25.48 -21.94 -9.62
C GLN A 339 -26.49 -21.63 -8.50
N GLU A 340 -26.99 -20.38 -8.41
CA GLU A 340 -28.09 -19.98 -7.51
C GLU A 340 -29.29 -19.48 -8.33
N LYS A 341 -29.85 -20.34 -9.19
CA LYS A 341 -31.12 -20.03 -9.89
C LYS A 341 -32.15 -21.16 -9.98
N GLU A 342 -31.86 -22.30 -9.36
CA GLU A 342 -32.79 -23.43 -9.21
C GLU A 342 -32.62 -24.01 -7.81
N GLU A 343 -33.44 -23.55 -6.85
CA GLU A 343 -33.91 -24.29 -5.66
C GLU A 343 -34.85 -23.38 -4.84
N GLU A 344 -36.13 -23.29 -5.25
CA GLU A 344 -37.22 -22.92 -4.34
C GLU A 344 -37.81 -24.19 -3.73
N PRO A 345 -37.88 -24.32 -2.39
CA PRO A 345 -38.75 -25.30 -1.75
C PRO A 345 -40.15 -24.72 -1.56
N VAL A 346 -41.14 -25.38 -2.19
CA VAL A 346 -42.58 -25.10 -1.98
C VAL A 346 -42.94 -25.37 -0.52
N ALA A 347 -43.66 -24.42 0.12
CA ALA A 347 -44.19 -24.61 1.46
C ALA A 347 -45.52 -25.40 1.42
N GLU A 348 -45.59 -26.53 2.11
CA GLU A 348 -46.85 -27.24 2.37
C GLU A 348 -47.61 -26.62 3.55
N GLU A 349 -48.93 -26.41 3.39
CA GLU A 349 -49.81 -25.93 4.45
C GLU A 349 -50.14 -27.03 5.48
N PRO A 350 -50.16 -26.74 6.80
CA PRO A 350 -50.63 -27.68 7.80
C PRO A 350 -52.16 -27.73 7.85
N VAL A 351 -52.74 -28.87 7.43
CA VAL A 351 -54.18 -29.16 7.52
C VAL A 351 -54.66 -29.14 8.98
N ALA A 352 -55.56 -28.21 9.31
CA ALA A 352 -56.18 -28.13 10.62
C ALA A 352 -57.17 -29.29 10.87
N LYS A 353 -56.88 -30.13 11.88
CA LYS A 353 -57.80 -31.17 12.35
C LYS A 353 -58.94 -30.55 13.17
N ARG A 354 -60.19 -30.74 12.72
CA ARG A 354 -61.38 -30.54 13.56
C ARG A 354 -61.51 -31.68 14.58
N PRO A 355 -61.89 -31.41 15.85
CA PRO A 355 -62.53 -32.40 16.70
C PRO A 355 -64.05 -32.45 16.44
N HIS A 356 -64.66 -33.62 16.54
CA HIS A 356 -66.12 -33.81 16.56
C HIS A 356 -66.54 -34.40 17.91
N SER A 357 -67.70 -33.94 18.43
CA SER A 357 -68.47 -34.47 19.57
C SER A 357 -67.75 -34.56 20.93
N GLN A 358 -68.36 -34.14 22.04
CA GLN A 358 -69.81 -34.14 22.36
C GLN A 358 -70.38 -32.76 22.68
#